data_AF-A0A9N9QTW4-F1
#
_entry.id   AF-A0A9N9QTW4-F1
#
_cell.length_a   1.000
_cell.length_b   1.000
_cell.length_c   1.000
_cell.angle_alpha   90.00
_cell.angle_beta   90.00
_cell.angle_gamma   90.00
#
_symmetry.space_group_name_H-M   'P 1'
#
loop_
_entity.id
_entity.type
_entity.pdbx_description
1 polymer ?
#
loop_
_entity_poly.entity_id
_entity_poly.type
_entity_poly.pdbx_seq_one_letter_code
_entity_poly.pdbx_strand_id
1 'polypeptide(L)' 'MPVVFSQYYFLDSETKTFEPGKVIITTLPPIPTKGMTRNDLDDLSEMARHQMIEVFHDSSRDLVVQNKIVI' A
#
# COMPACT_ATOMS: atom_id res chain seq x y z
N MET A 1 3.41 -5.93 -12.03
CA MET A 1 4.10 -6.09 -10.72
C MET A 1 3.45 -5.12 -9.76
N PRO A 2 2.75 -5.59 -8.72
CA PRO A 2 2.16 -4.72 -7.71
C PRO A 2 3.25 -4.04 -6.85
N VAL A 3 3.03 -2.78 -6.48
CA VAL A 3 3.91 -2.00 -5.60
C VAL A 3 3.07 -1.42 -4.49
N VAL A 4 3.44 -1.71 -3.24
CA VAL A 4 2.73 -1.30 -2.03
C VAL A 4 3.53 -0.24 -1.30
N PHE A 5 2.86 0.85 -0.96
CA PHE A 5 3.40 1.90 -0.10
C PHE A 5 2.68 1.81 1.25
N SER A 6 3.44 1.81 2.34
CA SER A 6 2.86 1.88 3.69
C SER A 6 2.06 3.18 3.88
N GLN A 7 1.15 3.19 4.85
CA GLN A 7 0.35 4.36 5.21
C GLN A 7 1.21 5.61 5.48
N TYR A 8 0.79 6.72 4.90
CA TYR A 8 1.43 8.02 5.09
C TYR A 8 0.95 8.70 6.37
N TYR A 9 1.48 8.27 7.52
CA TYR A 9 1.13 8.85 8.82
C TYR A 9 1.61 10.29 9.02
N PHE A 10 2.57 10.72 8.20
CA PHE A 10 3.19 12.05 8.26
C PHE A 10 2.47 13.08 7.39
N LEU A 11 1.34 12.70 6.77
CA LEU A 11 0.47 13.60 6.02
C LEU A 11 -0.77 13.89 6.83
N ASP A 12 -0.99 15.16 7.17
CA ASP A 12 -2.22 15.61 7.79
C ASP A 12 -3.12 16.26 6.73
N SER A 13 -4.24 15.58 6.44
CA SER A 13 -5.21 16.05 5.45
C SER A 13 -6.06 17.23 5.93
N GLU A 14 -6.17 17.46 7.23
CA GLU A 14 -6.93 18.56 7.82
C GLU A 14 -6.10 19.84 7.79
N THR A 15 -4.89 19.79 8.35
CA THR A 15 -3.99 20.94 8.43
C THR A 15 -3.19 21.18 7.14
N LYS A 16 -3.23 20.24 6.20
CA LYS A 16 -2.50 20.27 4.91
C LYS A 16 -0.97 20.35 5.11
N THR A 17 -0.45 19.78 6.19
CA THR A 17 0.98 19.79 6.50
C THR A 17 1.65 18.44 6.24
N PHE A 18 2.99 18.50 6.17
CA PHE A 18 3.87 17.35 6.02
C PHE A 18 4.86 17.36 7.18
N GLU A 19 4.94 16.26 7.89
CA GLU A 19 5.96 16.05 8.92
C GLU A 19 7.08 15.13 8.39
N PRO A 20 8.27 15.15 9.02
CA PRO A 20 9.28 14.14 8.74
C PRO A 20 8.74 12.74 9.03
N GLY A 21 8.88 11.84 8.06
CA GLY A 21 8.38 10.47 8.19
C GLY A 21 9.12 9.48 7.31
N LYS A 22 8.77 8.21 7.45
CA LYS A 22 9.31 7.12 6.64
C LYS A 22 8.17 6.43 5.89
N VAL A 23 8.50 5.91 4.72
CA VAL A 23 7.62 5.07 3.91
C VAL A 23 8.33 3.75 3.64
N ILE A 24 7.65 2.65 3.88
CA ILE A 24 8.09 1.33 3.44
C ILE A 24 7.50 1.10 2.05
N ILE A 25 8.36 0.79 1.09
CA ILE A 25 7.97 0.43 -0.28
C ILE A 25 8.26 -1.05 -0.48
N THR A 26 7.22 -1.82 -0.80
CA THR A 26 7.32 -3.27 -1.01
C THR A 26 6.89 -3.62 -2.43
N THR A 27 7.72 -4.36 -3.15
CA THR A 27 7.38 -4.92 -4.46
C THR A 27 6.93 -6.36 -4.31
N LEU A 28 5.83 -6.72 -4.97
CA LEU A 28 5.31 -8.08 -4.98
C LEU A 28 5.62 -8.77 -6.31
N PRO A 29 5.63 -10.11 -6.37
CA PRO A 29 5.76 -10.84 -7.63
C PRO A 29 4.75 -10.34 -8.69
N PRO A 30 5.11 -10.37 -9.98
CA PRO A 30 4.20 -9.95 -11.05
C PRO A 30 2.99 -10.88 -11.14
N ILE A 31 1.81 -10.28 -11.31
CA ILE A 31 0.58 -11.03 -11.63
C ILE A 31 0.68 -11.50 -13.09
N PRO A 32 0.60 -12.82 -13.37
CA PRO A 32 0.61 -13.31 -14.74
C PRO A 32 -0.64 -12.86 -15.50
N THR A 33 -0.46 -12.25 -16.65
CA THR A 33 -1.57 -11.76 -17.51
C THR A 33 -1.70 -12.52 -18.83
N LYS A 34 -0.90 -13.58 -19.03
CA LYS A 34 -0.91 -14.35 -20.26
C LYS A 34 -2.28 -15.03 -20.43
N GLY A 35 -2.95 -14.74 -21.55
CA GLY A 35 -4.27 -15.31 -21.86
C GLY A 35 -5.44 -14.47 -21.35
N MET A 36 -5.20 -13.39 -20.60
CA MET A 36 -6.24 -12.43 -20.24
C MET A 36 -6.62 -11.56 -21.43
N THR A 37 -7.86 -11.07 -21.39
CA THR A 37 -8.48 -10.17 -22.35
C THR A 37 -8.96 -8.90 -21.64
N ARG A 38 -9.58 -7.98 -22.39
CA ARG A 38 -10.18 -6.76 -21.82
C ARG A 38 -11.35 -7.04 -20.88
N ASN A 39 -11.97 -8.21 -20.97
CA ASN A 39 -13.09 -8.57 -20.10
C ASN A 39 -12.62 -8.95 -18.69
N ASP A 40 -11.33 -9.22 -18.50
CA ASP A 40 -10.75 -9.68 -17.24
C ASP A 40 -10.16 -8.51 -16.40
N LEU A 41 -10.41 -7.26 -16.80
CA LEU A 41 -9.81 -6.08 -16.15
C LEU A 41 -10.26 -5.89 -14.70
N ASP A 42 -11.54 -6.14 -14.43
CA ASP A 42 -12.10 -6.01 -13.08
C ASP A 42 -11.51 -7.10 -12.17
N ASP A 43 -11.44 -8.34 -12.65
CA ASP A 43 -10.83 -9.46 -11.94
C ASP A 43 -9.34 -9.23 -11.68
N LEU A 44 -8.59 -8.73 -12.67
CA LEU A 44 -7.18 -8.39 -12.52
C LEU A 44 -6.97 -7.30 -11.46
N SER A 45 -7.86 -6.31 -11.40
CA SER A 45 -7.82 -5.23 -10.41
C SER A 45 -8.09 -5.76 -9.00
N GLU A 46 -9.09 -6.64 -8.84
CA GLU A 46 -9.39 -7.27 -7.55
C GLU A 46 -8.29 -8.22 -7.09
N MET A 47 -7.69 -8.99 -8.00
CA MET A 47 -6.52 -9.82 -7.70
C MET A 47 -5.35 -8.96 -7.19
N ALA A 48 -5.07 -7.84 -7.87
CA ALA A 48 -4.03 -6.91 -7.43
C ALA A 48 -4.35 -6.34 -6.04
N ARG A 49 -5.58 -5.89 -5.81
CA ARG A 49 -6.01 -5.36 -4.52
C ARG A 49 -5.87 -6.39 -3.40
N HIS A 50 -6.31 -7.63 -3.63
CA HIS A 50 -6.21 -8.71 -2.65
C HIS A 50 -4.76 -9.06 -2.29
N GLN A 51 -3.85 -9.10 -3.27
CA GLN A 51 -2.44 -9.36 -3.01
C GLN A 51 -1.75 -8.21 -2.25
N MET A 52 -2.20 -6.97 -2.47
CA MET A 52 -1.58 -5.79 -1.87
C MET A 52 -2.08 -5.48 -0.45
N ILE A 53 -3.34 -5.79 -0.13
CA ILE A 53 -3.99 -5.28 1.10
C ILE A 53 -3.36 -5.81 2.39
N GLU A 54 -2.95 -7.08 2.42
CA GLU A 54 -2.29 -7.67 3.59
C GLU A 54 -0.92 -7.02 3.83
N VAL A 55 -0.14 -6.87 2.77
CA VAL A 55 1.18 -6.21 2.79
C VAL A 55 1.04 -4.74 3.20
N PHE A 56 -0.02 -4.06 2.74
CA PHE A 56 -0.33 -2.70 3.16
C PHE A 56 -0.58 -2.62 4.66
N HIS A 57 -1.45 -3.48 5.21
CA HIS A 57 -1.74 -3.48 6.65
C HIS A 57 -0.50 -3.81 7.48
N ASP A 58 0.29 -4.79 7.07
CA ASP A 58 1.49 -5.21 7.80
C ASP A 58 2.56 -4.12 7.79
N SER A 59 2.90 -3.58 6.62
CA SER A 59 3.90 -2.50 6.49
C SER A 59 3.46 -1.18 7.16
N SER A 60 2.15 -0.94 7.27
CA SER A 60 1.61 0.25 7.92
C SER A 60 1.56 0.15 9.44
N ARG A 61 1.28 -1.05 9.97
CA ARG A 61 1.17 -1.29 11.42
C ARG A 61 2.43 -0.87 12.17
N ASP A 62 3.59 -1.24 11.66
CA ASP A 62 4.87 -0.96 12.33
C ASP A 62 5.18 0.54 12.43
N LEU A 63 4.72 1.34 11.45
CA LEU A 63 4.94 2.78 11.41
C LEU A 63 3.92 3.57 12.24
N VAL A 64 2.64 3.16 12.22
CA VAL A 64 1.58 3.81 13.01
C VAL A 64 1.80 3.61 14.51
N VAL A 65 2.31 2.44 14.93
CA VAL A 65 2.65 2.18 16.35
C VAL A 65 3.81 3.06 16.80
N GLN A 66 4.85 3.24 15.98
CA GLN A 66 5.97 4.12 16.31
C GLN A 66 5.52 5.58 16.49
N ASN A 67 4.59 6.08 15.66
CA ASN A 67 4.10 7.45 15.80
C ASN A 67 3.33 7.69 17.12
N LYS A 68 2.59 6.69 17.63
CA LYS A 68 1.80 6.83 18.87
C LYS A 68 2.62 6.74 20.16
N ILE A 69 3.84 6.20 20.12
CA ILE A 69 4.70 6.05 21.30
C ILE A 69 5.57 7.29 21.52
N VAL A 70 5.76 8.11 20.48
CA VAL A 70 6.64 9.29 20.50
C VAL A 70 5.87 10.59 20.86
N ILE A 71 4.56 10.49 21.10
CA ILE A 71 3.69 11.61 21.53
C ILE A 71 3.42 11.51 23.03
#